data_AF-A0A7C2RAB6-F1
#
_entry.id   AF-A0A7C2RAB6-F1
#
_cell.length_a   1.000
_cell.length_b   1.000
_cell.length_c   1.000
_cell.angle_alpha   90.00
_cell.angle_beta   90.00
_cell.angle_gamma   90.00
#
_symmetry.space_group_name_H-M   'P 1'
#
loop_
_entity.id
_entity.type
_entity.pdbx_description
1 polymer ?
#
loop_
_entity_poly.entity_id
_entity_poly.type
_entity_poly.pdbx_seq_one_letter_code
_entity_poly.pdbx_strand_id
1 'polypeptide(L)'
;MYAVLFIAVAISGLTIAAGFYVYLKKDKTNIKRIRKLVRVSLLIYVILVGVFLFFLIPDIARAESSTNSPSGMGFIAAALSTGLATIGAGYAVGAVGSSALGAVSEDPNILGKTLIFVGLAEGIAIYGLIVSIMILGRL
;
A
#
# COMPACT_ATOMS: atom_id res chain seq x y z
N MET A 1 -15.35 7.40 -10.58
CA MET A 1 -15.08 6.21 -9.73
C MET A 1 -14.28 5.13 -10.48
N TYR A 2 -14.74 4.64 -11.65
CA TYR A 2 -14.02 3.61 -12.42
C TYR A 2 -12.61 3.99 -12.90
N ALA A 3 -12.38 5.25 -13.28
CA ALA A 3 -11.05 5.73 -13.67
C ALA A 3 -10.01 5.56 -12.55
N VAL A 4 -10.40 5.82 -11.31
CA VAL A 4 -9.52 5.71 -10.13
C VAL A 4 -9.18 4.25 -9.86
N LEU A 5 -10.18 3.36 -9.90
CA LEU A 5 -9.97 1.92 -9.79
C LEU A 5 -9.05 1.40 -10.89
N PHE A 6 -9.26 1.83 -12.14
CA PHE A 6 -8.43 1.41 -13.27
C PHE A 6 -6.98 1.86 -13.11
N ILE A 7 -6.74 3.10 -12.69
CA ILE A 7 -5.41 3.63 -12.44
C ILE A 7 -4.73 2.91 -11.25
N ALA A 8 -5.45 2.66 -10.16
CA ALA A 8 -4.93 1.94 -8.99
C ALA A 8 -4.53 0.49 -9.33
N VAL A 9 -5.39 -0.22 -10.09
CA VAL A 9 -5.11 -1.58 -10.56
C VAL A 9 -3.93 -1.59 -11.54
N ALA A 10 -3.86 -0.61 -12.45
CA ALA A 10 -2.77 -0.51 -13.40
C ALA A 10 -1.41 -0.31 -12.71
N ILE A 11 -1.35 0.50 -11.66
CA ILE A 11 -0.10 0.76 -10.91
C ILE A 11 0.31 -0.41 -10.02
N SER A 12 -0.65 -1.07 -9.38
CA SER A 12 -0.37 -2.31 -8.65
C SER A 12 0.19 -3.38 -9.61
N GLY A 13 -0.46 -3.54 -10.76
CA GLY A 13 0.01 -4.44 -11.83
C GLY A 13 1.40 -4.09 -12.34
N LEU A 14 1.69 -2.81 -12.57
CA LEU A 14 3.02 -2.32 -12.99
C LEU A 14 4.09 -2.60 -11.93
N THR A 15 3.75 -2.44 -10.65
CA THR A 15 4.66 -2.70 -9.52
C THR A 15 5.00 -4.19 -9.42
N ILE A 16 4.00 -5.06 -9.56
CA ILE A 16 4.17 -6.52 -9.57
C ILE A 16 4.97 -6.97 -10.80
N ALA A 17 4.63 -6.45 -11.99
CA ALA A 17 5.32 -6.77 -13.24
C ALA A 17 6.79 -6.32 -13.23
N ALA A 18 7.08 -5.13 -12.66
CA ALA A 18 8.45 -4.67 -12.46
C ALA A 18 9.24 -5.59 -11.50
N GLY A 19 8.60 -6.05 -10.42
CA GLY A 19 9.18 -7.05 -9.52
C GLY A 19 9.50 -8.37 -10.23
N PHE A 20 8.56 -8.86 -11.05
CA PHE A 20 8.72 -10.11 -11.79
C PHE A 20 9.79 -10.02 -12.90
N TYR A 21 9.88 -8.88 -13.60
CA TYR A 21 10.92 -8.63 -14.62
C TYR A 21 12.33 -8.64 -14.00
N VAL A 22 12.49 -8.09 -12.79
CA VAL A 22 13.76 -8.13 -12.05
C VAL A 22 14.11 -9.55 -11.62
N TYR A 23 13.12 -10.36 -11.21
CA TYR A 23 13.31 -11.75 -10.83
C TYR A 23 13.74 -12.64 -12.03
N LEU A 24 13.07 -12.51 -13.18
CA LEU A 24 13.35 -13.31 -14.39
C LEU A 24 14.73 -13.05 -15.00
N LYS A 25 15.24 -11.82 -14.90
CA LYS A 25 16.49 -11.44 -15.58
C LYS A 25 17.75 -12.01 -14.90
N LYS A 26 17.64 -12.63 -13.71
CA LYS A 26 18.74 -13.28 -12.95
C LYS A 26 20.03 -12.45 -12.85
N ASP A 27 19.91 -11.13 -13.00
CA ASP A 27 21.03 -10.19 -13.13
C ASP A 27 21.62 -9.97 -11.73
N LYS A 28 22.92 -10.29 -11.56
CA LYS A 28 23.61 -10.14 -10.27
C LYS A 28 23.44 -8.70 -9.76
N THR A 29 22.83 -8.61 -8.59
CA THR A 29 22.37 -7.48 -7.79
C THR A 29 23.10 -6.15 -8.01
N ASN A 30 22.71 -5.40 -9.04
CA ASN A 30 23.11 -4.00 -9.19
C ASN A 30 22.29 -3.14 -8.22
N ILE A 31 22.75 -3.00 -6.97
CA ILE A 31 22.09 -2.26 -5.86
C ILE A 31 21.60 -0.87 -6.30
N LYS A 32 22.35 -0.19 -7.20
CA LYS A 32 21.97 1.11 -7.78
C LYS A 32 20.66 1.04 -8.59
N ARG A 33 20.43 -0.03 -9.36
CA ARG A 33 19.20 -0.23 -10.16
C ARG A 33 18.01 -0.56 -9.26
N ILE A 34 18.18 -1.42 -8.25
CA ILE A 34 17.10 -1.77 -7.30
C ILE A 34 16.65 -0.51 -6.54
N ARG A 35 17.60 0.27 -6.00
CA ARG A 35 17.29 1.52 -5.31
C ARG A 35 16.60 2.52 -6.23
N LYS A 36 16.95 2.56 -7.52
CA LYS A 36 16.28 3.40 -8.52
C LYS A 36 14.84 2.93 -8.78
N LEU A 37 14.60 1.62 -8.93
CA LEU A 37 13.27 1.05 -9.15
C LEU A 37 12.33 1.28 -7.96
N VAL A 38 12.81 1.06 -6.72
CA VAL A 38 12.03 1.34 -5.50
C VAL A 38 11.66 2.83 -5.43
N ARG A 39 12.62 3.73 -5.72
CA ARG A 39 12.35 5.17 -5.76
C ARG A 39 11.33 5.57 -6.83
N VAL A 40 11.42 4.96 -8.01
CA VAL A 40 10.46 5.20 -9.11
C VAL A 40 9.07 4.70 -8.72
N SER A 41 8.95 3.52 -8.13
CA SER A 41 7.68 2.97 -7.65
C SER A 41 7.03 3.88 -6.60
N LEU A 42 7.82 4.38 -5.65
CA LEU A 42 7.35 5.30 -4.61
C LEU A 42 6.95 6.66 -5.20
N LEU A 43 7.74 7.21 -6.14
CA LEU A 43 7.41 8.46 -6.85
C LEU A 43 6.11 8.35 -7.65
N ILE A 44 5.90 7.23 -8.36
CA ILE A 44 4.67 6.97 -9.11
C ILE A 44 3.46 6.97 -8.17
N TYR A 45 3.58 6.33 -7.00
CA TYR A 45 2.51 6.30 -6.01
C TYR A 45 2.19 7.70 -5.45
N VAL A 46 3.22 8.50 -5.13
CA VAL A 46 3.04 9.88 -4.64
C VAL A 46 2.41 10.78 -5.72
N ILE A 47 2.85 10.68 -6.97
CA ILE A 47 2.27 11.43 -8.09
C ILE A 47 0.81 11.04 -8.28
N LEU A 48 0.47 9.75 -8.21
CA LEU A 48 -0.92 9.31 -8.29
C LEU A 48 -1.79 9.92 -7.19
N VAL A 49 -1.33 9.88 -5.94
CA VAL A 49 -2.07 10.49 -4.83
C VAL A 49 -2.24 11.99 -5.07
N GLY A 50 -1.20 12.68 -5.55
CA GLY A 50 -1.26 14.09 -5.91
C GLY A 50 -2.25 14.41 -7.03
N VAL A 51 -2.25 13.62 -8.11
CA VAL A 51 -3.20 13.74 -9.23
C VAL A 51 -4.62 13.45 -8.74
N PHE A 52 -4.82 12.42 -7.93
CA PHE A 52 -6.12 12.09 -7.33
C PHE A 52 -6.66 13.25 -6.48
N LEU A 53 -5.82 13.83 -5.62
CA LEU A 53 -6.20 14.99 -4.82
C LEU A 53 -6.51 16.21 -5.70
N PHE A 54 -5.68 16.50 -6.71
CA PHE A 54 -5.86 17.66 -7.60
C PHE A 54 -7.15 17.59 -8.44
N PHE A 55 -7.53 16.40 -8.91
CA PHE A 55 -8.75 16.23 -9.72
C PHE A 55 -10.02 16.07 -8.87
N LEU A 56 -9.94 15.57 -7.63
CA LEU A 56 -11.13 15.27 -6.82
C LEU A 56 -11.50 16.37 -5.80
N ILE A 57 -10.51 17.12 -5.27
CA ILE A 57 -10.75 18.23 -4.33
C ILE A 57 -11.64 19.34 -4.93
N PRO A 58 -11.48 19.76 -6.20
CA PRO A 58 -12.32 20.81 -6.77
C PRO A 58 -13.80 20.43 -6.86
N ASP A 59 -14.11 19.17 -7.13
CA ASP A 59 -15.49 18.70 -7.24
C ASP A 59 -16.17 18.59 -5.87
N ILE A 60 -15.43 18.21 -4.81
CA ILE A 60 -15.94 18.17 -3.43
C ILE A 60 -16.18 19.59 -2.89
N ALA A 61 -15.27 20.54 -3.16
CA ALA A 61 -15.40 21.92 -2.71
C ALA A 61 -16.51 22.69 -3.43
N ARG A 62 -16.80 22.36 -4.69
CA ARG A 62 -17.87 22.99 -5.48
C ARG A 62 -19.25 22.39 -5.24
N ALA A 63 -19.32 21.22 -4.60
CA ALA A 63 -20.56 20.54 -4.23
C ALA A 63 -21.13 20.99 -2.87
N GLU A 64 -20.54 22.00 -2.22
CA GLU A 64 -21.08 22.60 -0.99
C GLU A 64 -22.31 23.46 -1.29
N SER A 65 -23.40 22.79 -1.65
CA SER A 65 -24.74 23.34 -1.72
C SER A 65 -25.63 22.37 -0.98
N SER A 66 -25.82 22.63 0.31
CA SER A 66 -26.68 21.89 1.24
C SER A 66 -26.34 20.42 1.49
N THR A 67 -25.65 20.16 2.61
CA THR A 67 -26.03 19.20 3.67
C THR A 67 -24.75 18.76 4.37
N ASN A 68 -24.59 19.13 5.65
CA ASN A 68 -23.66 18.51 6.58
C ASN A 68 -24.11 17.06 6.83
N SER A 69 -23.96 16.19 5.84
CA SER A 69 -24.29 14.77 5.97
C SER A 69 -23.23 14.12 6.87
N PRO A 70 -23.60 13.52 8.01
CA PRO A 70 -22.64 12.83 8.90
C PRO A 70 -21.82 11.74 8.18
N SER A 71 -22.28 11.29 7.02
CA SER A 71 -21.59 10.34 6.14
C SER A 71 -20.26 10.84 5.57
N GLY A 72 -20.09 12.15 5.37
CA GLY A 72 -18.83 12.71 4.85
C GLY A 72 -17.64 12.47 5.79
N MET A 73 -17.86 12.68 7.09
CA MET A 73 -16.86 12.37 8.13
C MET A 73 -16.59 10.86 8.22
N GLY A 74 -17.61 10.03 8.00
CA GLY A 74 -17.46 8.58 7.97
C GLY A 74 -16.55 8.09 6.84
N PHE A 75 -16.66 8.66 5.64
CA PHE A 75 -15.76 8.32 4.53
C PHE A 75 -14.31 8.72 4.81
N ILE A 76 -14.09 9.89 5.42
CA ILE A 76 -12.75 10.33 5.84
C ILE A 76 -12.20 9.40 6.93
N ALA A 77 -13.01 9.02 7.91
CA ALA A 77 -12.62 8.10 8.97
C ALA A 77 -12.24 6.71 8.42
N ALA A 78 -13.02 6.16 7.47
CA ALA A 78 -12.71 4.90 6.81
C ALA A 78 -11.39 4.97 6.03
N ALA A 79 -11.15 6.05 5.28
CA ALA A 79 -9.92 6.26 4.53
C ALA A 79 -8.69 6.38 5.45
N LEU A 80 -8.79 7.15 6.54
CA LEU A 80 -7.70 7.31 7.52
C LEU A 80 -7.39 6.02 8.27
N SER A 81 -8.41 5.22 8.61
CA SER A 81 -8.23 3.94 9.32
C SER A 81 -7.32 2.98 8.55
N THR A 82 -7.65 2.69 7.29
CA THR A 82 -6.82 1.80 6.45
C THR A 82 -5.51 2.47 6.03
N GLY A 83 -5.53 3.78 5.74
CA GLY A 83 -4.32 4.52 5.32
C GLY A 83 -3.22 4.53 6.38
N LEU A 84 -3.55 4.85 7.63
CA LEU A 84 -2.57 4.86 8.72
C LEU A 84 -2.12 3.45 9.12
N ALA A 85 -3.04 2.48 9.11
CA ALA A 85 -2.71 1.09 9.41
C ALA A 85 -1.73 0.48 8.38
N THR A 86 -1.92 0.78 7.08
CA THR A 86 -1.03 0.28 6.02
C THR A 86 0.37 0.91 6.07
N ILE A 87 0.49 2.17 6.50
CA ILE A 87 1.80 2.80 6.76
C ILE A 87 2.52 2.06 7.91
N GLY A 88 1.82 1.81 9.02
CA GLY A 88 2.37 1.07 10.17
C GLY A 88 2.76 -0.36 9.80
N ALA A 89 1.91 -1.06 9.04
CA ALA A 89 2.19 -2.40 8.54
C ALA A 89 3.44 -2.42 7.63
N GLY A 90 3.58 -1.45 6.72
CA GLY A 90 4.75 -1.34 5.85
C GLY A 90 6.07 -1.19 6.63
N TYR A 91 6.06 -0.41 7.71
CA TYR A 91 7.23 -0.27 8.59
C TYR A 91 7.55 -1.59 9.32
N ALA A 92 6.53 -2.23 9.92
CA ALA A 92 6.69 -3.49 10.64
C ALA A 92 7.19 -4.62 9.72
N VAL A 93 6.57 -4.77 8.54
CA VAL A 93 6.94 -5.76 7.53
C VAL A 93 8.37 -5.51 7.01
N GLY A 94 8.77 -4.24 6.82
CA GLY A 94 10.13 -3.90 6.43
C GLY A 94 11.18 -4.37 7.45
N ALA A 95 10.93 -4.10 8.74
CA ALA A 95 11.83 -4.53 9.82
C ALA A 95 11.87 -6.05 9.96
N VAL A 96 10.71 -6.71 10.09
CA VAL A 96 10.63 -8.17 10.25
C VAL A 96 11.19 -8.91 9.02
N GLY A 97 10.88 -8.42 7.82
CA GLY A 97 11.36 -8.99 6.56
C GLY A 97 12.88 -8.95 6.40
N SER A 98 13.52 -7.83 6.79
CA SER A 98 14.99 -7.73 6.73
C SER A 98 15.70 -8.70 7.69
N SER A 99 15.18 -8.86 8.90
CA SER A 99 15.72 -9.81 9.90
C SER A 99 15.45 -11.26 9.49
N ALA A 100 14.27 -11.53 8.96
CA ALA A 100 13.89 -12.84 8.42
C ALA A 100 14.83 -13.29 7.29
N LEU A 101 15.11 -12.41 6.33
CA LEU A 101 16.04 -12.71 5.23
C LEU A 101 17.48 -12.88 5.73
N GLY A 102 17.88 -12.14 6.76
CA GLY A 102 19.18 -12.33 7.42
C GLY A 102 19.31 -13.73 8.02
N ALA A 103 18.31 -14.19 8.77
CA ALA A 103 18.30 -15.53 9.36
C ALA A 103 18.21 -16.64 8.30
N VAL A 104 17.43 -16.44 7.24
CA VAL A 104 17.34 -17.39 6.11
C VAL A 104 18.66 -17.52 5.35
N SER A 105 19.49 -16.47 5.35
CA SER A 105 20.85 -16.56 4.78
C SER A 105 21.78 -17.45 5.59
N GLU A 106 21.51 -17.66 6.88
CA GLU A 106 22.28 -18.55 7.76
C GLU A 106 21.73 -19.99 7.72
N ASP A 107 20.41 -20.14 7.78
CA ASP A 107 19.74 -21.43 7.60
C ASP A 107 18.57 -21.31 6.60
N PRO A 108 18.70 -21.84 5.37
CA PRO A 108 17.63 -21.77 4.39
C PRO A 108 16.39 -22.60 4.78
N ASN A 109 16.52 -23.55 5.71
CA ASN A 109 15.40 -24.41 6.12
C ASN A 109 14.37 -23.67 6.97
N ILE A 110 14.71 -22.50 7.56
CA ILE A 110 13.78 -21.72 8.37
C ILE A 110 12.89 -20.75 7.57
N LEU A 111 13.02 -20.70 6.23
CA LEU A 111 12.21 -19.82 5.37
C LEU A 111 10.70 -19.92 5.65
N GLY A 112 10.17 -21.13 5.79
CA GLY A 112 8.74 -21.31 6.07
C GLY A 112 8.31 -20.70 7.40
N LYS A 113 9.16 -20.78 8.43
CA LYS A 113 8.87 -20.21 9.76
C LYS A 113 8.98 -18.68 9.74
N THR A 114 9.96 -18.13 9.03
CA THR A 114 10.16 -16.69 8.95
C THR A 114 9.03 -15.99 8.17
N LEU A 115 8.45 -16.64 7.16
CA LEU A 115 7.27 -16.13 6.45
C LEU A 115 6.04 -15.94 7.37
N ILE A 116 5.88 -16.77 8.40
CA ILE A 116 4.78 -16.63 9.38
C ILE A 116 4.91 -15.30 10.13
N PHE A 117 6.11 -14.94 10.59
CA PHE A 117 6.33 -13.67 11.30
C PHE A 117 6.10 -12.46 10.41
N VAL A 118 6.51 -12.54 9.14
CA VAL A 118 6.24 -11.47 8.15
C VAL A 118 4.74 -11.33 7.91
N GLY A 119 4.00 -12.44 7.74
CA GLY A 119 2.54 -12.42 7.58
C GLY A 119 1.80 -11.91 8.81
N LEU A 120 2.26 -12.24 10.02
CA LEU A 120 1.70 -11.69 11.26
C LEU A 120 1.85 -10.17 11.36
N ALA A 121 2.97 -9.61 10.87
CA ALA A 121 3.17 -8.17 10.81
C ALA A 121 2.19 -7.48 9.84
N GLU A 122 1.78 -8.16 8.76
CA GLU A 122 0.77 -7.65 7.82
C GLU A 122 -0.64 -7.58 8.44
N GLY A 123 -0.90 -8.33 9.52
CA GLY A 123 -2.17 -8.30 10.25
C GLY A 123 -2.61 -6.89 10.68
N ILE A 124 -1.66 -5.97 10.91
CA ILE A 124 -1.94 -4.56 11.21
C ILE A 124 -2.78 -3.91 10.10
N ALA A 125 -2.43 -4.16 8.83
CA ALA A 125 -3.16 -3.62 7.68
C ALA A 125 -4.57 -4.24 7.57
N ILE A 126 -4.69 -5.55 7.82
CA ILE A 126 -5.96 -6.27 7.77
C ILE A 126 -6.93 -5.73 8.82
N TYR A 127 -6.47 -5.49 10.05
CA TYR A 127 -7.33 -4.88 11.08
C TYR A 127 -7.77 -3.46 10.71
N GLY A 128 -6.89 -2.65 10.13
CA GLY A 128 -7.27 -1.31 9.62
C GLY A 128 -8.27 -1.36 8.45
N LEU A 129 -8.22 -2.40 7.61
CA LEU A 129 -9.21 -2.64 6.58
C LEU A 129 -10.56 -3.09 7.16
N ILE A 130 -10.55 -4.00 8.15
CA ILE A 130 -11.77 -4.46 8.83
C ILE A 130 -12.50 -3.27 9.47
N VAL A 131 -11.78 -2.42 10.20
CA VAL A 131 -12.36 -1.22 10.84
C VAL A 131 -12.96 -0.27 9.80
N SER A 132 -12.27 -0.04 8.68
CA SER A 132 -12.78 0.76 7.56
C SER A 132 -14.09 0.18 6.98
N ILE A 133 -14.15 -1.14 6.75
CA ILE A 133 -15.36 -1.81 6.27
C ILE A 133 -16.49 -1.70 7.29
N MET A 134 -16.20 -1.81 8.59
CA MET A 134 -17.20 -1.64 9.66
C MET A 134 -17.74 -0.20 9.72
N ILE A 135 -16.90 0.81 9.48
CA ILE A 135 -17.34 2.21 9.40
C ILE A 135 -18.26 2.37 8.19
N LEU A 136 -17.84 1.91 7.02
CA LEU A 136 -18.62 1.99 5.78
C LEU A 136 -19.96 1.25 5.88
N GLY A 137 -19.99 0.10 6.57
CA GLY A 137 -21.22 -0.67 6.77
C GLY A 137 -22.22 -0.04 7.74
N ARG A 138 -21.85 1.02 8.45
CA ARG A 138 -22.73 1.81 9.33
C ARG A 138 -23.16 3.15 8.74
N LEU A 139 -22.63 3.52 7.57
CA LEU A 139 -23.01 4.72 6.82
C LEU A 139 -24.18 4.43 5.88
#